data_AF-A0A7T8K9Q7-F1
#
_entry.id   AF-A0A7T8K9Q7-F1
#
_cell.length_a   1.000
_cell.length_b   1.000
_cell.length_c   1.000
_cell.angle_alpha   90.00
_cell.angle_beta   90.00
_cell.angle_gamma   90.00
#
_symmetry.space_group_name_H-M   'P 1'
#
loop_
_entity.id
_entity.type
_entity.pdbx_description
1 polymer ?
#
loop_
_entity_poly.entity_id
_entity_poly.type
_entity_poly.pdbx_seq_one_letter_code
_entity_poly.pdbx_strand_id
1 'polypeptide(L)'
;VVSILIHFFHTACFMFMFLESLHMYSIVASVVKRNGMLSKCQNLSLGWIIPAGITLITIGLQFENYGGEYHCWLRMDTHLAYAQIGPIAILMVMTFTLIEAAGVADYGSLKDADMSQLLSAKISQRTNLIIMPLVFTSFMLGTLSEYEQNLPLYAIFTIINGVLGAVVFFFHSTGNEQIRRKLSNLYAMVFKKD
;
A
#
# COMPACT_ATOMS: atom_id res chain seq x y z
N VAL A 1 4.96 18.95 -13.80
CA VAL A 1 5.87 18.02 -13.09
C VAL A 1 5.23 17.45 -11.83
N VAL A 2 4.72 18.28 -10.92
CA VAL A 2 4.09 17.82 -9.67
C VAL A 2 2.95 16.83 -9.91
N SER A 3 2.00 17.12 -10.81
CA SER A 3 0.89 16.21 -11.15
C SER A 3 1.36 14.83 -11.65
N ILE A 4 2.46 14.78 -12.41
CA ILE A 4 3.05 13.54 -12.90
C ILE A 4 3.60 12.72 -11.74
N LEU A 5 4.32 13.37 -10.82
CA LEU A 5 4.86 12.71 -9.63
C LEU A 5 3.72 12.20 -8.72
N ILE A 6 2.64 12.97 -8.55
CA ILE A 6 1.47 12.54 -7.77
C ILE A 6 0.83 11.29 -8.39
N HIS A 7 0.62 11.27 -9.71
CA HIS A 7 0.12 10.10 -10.42
C HIS A 7 1.03 8.89 -10.13
N PHE A 8 2.33 9.03 -10.38
CA PHE A 8 3.31 7.96 -10.19
C PHE A 8 3.33 7.44 -8.75
N PHE A 9 3.44 8.33 -7.75
CA PHE A 9 3.59 7.92 -6.35
C PHE A 9 2.31 7.30 -5.78
N HIS A 10 1.12 7.77 -6.18
CA HIS A 10 -0.12 7.10 -5.80
C HIS A 10 -0.17 5.69 -6.38
N THR A 11 0.07 5.54 -7.69
CA THR A 11 0.06 4.23 -8.35
C THR A 11 1.12 3.30 -7.77
N ALA A 12 2.30 3.83 -7.43
CA ALA A 12 3.35 3.07 -6.75
C ALA A 12 2.97 2.64 -5.34
N CYS A 13 2.32 3.51 -4.57
CA CYS A 13 1.83 3.17 -3.23
C CYS A 13 0.89 1.96 -3.29
N PHE A 14 -0.13 2.00 -4.15
CA PHE A 14 -1.06 0.88 -4.32
C PHE A 14 -0.39 -0.37 -4.89
N MET A 15 0.59 -0.23 -5.78
CA MET A 15 1.36 -1.35 -6.30
C MET A 15 2.19 -2.04 -5.20
N PHE A 16 2.86 -1.28 -4.33
CA PHE A 16 3.59 -1.85 -3.20
C PHE A 16 2.66 -2.55 -2.20
N MET A 17 1.48 -1.98 -1.93
CA MET A 17 0.47 -2.63 -1.08
C MET A 17 -0.05 -3.93 -1.67
N PHE A 18 -0.23 -3.98 -2.99
CA PHE A 18 -0.58 -5.20 -3.70
C PHE A 18 0.52 -6.26 -3.59
N LEU A 19 1.79 -5.88 -3.84
CA LEU A 19 2.92 -6.79 -3.75
C LEU A 19 3.16 -7.30 -2.32
N GLU A 20 2.95 -6.46 -1.32
CA GLU A 20 2.96 -6.88 0.08
C GLU A 20 1.88 -7.92 0.35
N SER A 21 0.64 -7.66 -0.09
CA SER A 21 -0.47 -8.61 0.08
C SER A 21 -0.25 -9.92 -0.67
N LEU A 22 0.37 -9.87 -1.84
CA LEU A 22 0.77 -11.06 -2.60
C LEU A 22 1.86 -11.86 -1.88
N HIS A 23 2.86 -11.18 -1.33
CA HIS A 23 3.91 -11.81 -0.53
C HIS A 23 3.33 -12.48 0.72
N MET A 24 2.47 -11.78 1.45
CA MET A 24 1.72 -12.28 2.60
C MET A 24 0.92 -13.53 2.25
N TYR A 25 0.09 -13.44 1.21
CA TYR A 25 -0.70 -14.56 0.71
C TYR A 25 0.18 -15.76 0.36
N SER A 26 1.31 -15.56 -0.32
CA SER A 26 2.20 -16.66 -0.71
C SER A 26 2.79 -17.42 0.48
N ILE A 27 3.00 -16.74 1.61
CA ILE A 27 3.47 -17.35 2.86
C ILE A 27 2.32 -18.06 3.58
N VAL A 28 1.16 -17.41 3.70
CA VAL A 28 0.01 -17.96 4.44
C VAL A 28 -0.63 -19.14 3.71
N ALA A 29 -0.85 -19.01 2.40
CA ALA A 29 -1.34 -20.08 1.54
C ALA A 29 -0.30 -21.18 1.33
N SER A 30 0.89 -21.06 1.91
CA SER A 30 1.86 -22.16 1.99
C SER A 30 2.32 -22.67 0.61
N VAL A 31 2.15 -21.84 -0.43
CA VAL A 31 2.52 -22.15 -1.81
C VAL A 31 4.04 -22.19 -1.98
N VAL A 32 4.79 -21.54 -1.07
CA VAL A 32 6.26 -21.50 -1.11
C VAL A 32 6.87 -21.74 0.27
N LYS A 33 7.87 -22.63 0.34
CA LYS A 33 8.56 -23.02 1.59
C LYS A 33 9.40 -21.90 2.23
N ARG A 34 9.83 -20.87 1.48
CA ARG A 34 10.69 -19.78 1.98
C ARG A 34 10.68 -18.55 1.06
N ASN A 35 10.73 -17.33 1.62
CA ASN A 35 10.88 -16.05 0.92
C ASN A 35 9.70 -15.58 0.01
N GLY A 36 8.56 -16.27 0.02
CA GLY A 36 7.38 -15.93 -0.79
C GLY A 36 7.55 -16.22 -2.29
N MET A 37 6.55 -15.89 -3.10
CA MET A 37 6.51 -16.23 -4.54
C MET A 37 7.59 -15.52 -5.38
N LEU A 38 7.93 -14.29 -5.00
CA LEU A 38 8.87 -13.42 -5.71
C LEU A 38 10.03 -13.04 -4.80
N SER A 39 11.24 -12.94 -5.36
CA SER A 39 12.38 -12.44 -4.60
C SER A 39 12.19 -10.97 -4.21
N LYS A 40 12.86 -10.52 -3.15
CA LYS A 40 12.82 -9.11 -2.70
C LYS A 40 13.18 -8.13 -3.82
N CYS A 41 14.18 -8.45 -4.64
CA CYS A 41 14.58 -7.63 -5.77
C CYS A 41 13.50 -7.56 -6.84
N GLN A 42 12.81 -8.66 -7.14
CA GLN A 42 11.70 -8.68 -8.09
C GLN A 42 10.52 -7.85 -7.59
N ASN A 43 10.12 -8.01 -6.31
CA ASN A 43 9.06 -7.18 -5.72
C ASN A 43 9.41 -5.69 -5.78
N LEU A 44 10.63 -5.32 -5.40
CA LEU A 44 11.06 -3.92 -5.46
C LEU A 44 11.06 -3.38 -6.90
N SER A 45 11.56 -4.17 -7.85
CA SER A 45 11.61 -3.78 -9.26
C SER A 45 10.22 -3.61 -9.85
N LEU A 46 9.31 -4.55 -9.62
CA LEU A 46 7.92 -4.49 -10.10
C LEU A 46 7.16 -3.31 -9.49
N GLY A 47 7.37 -3.05 -8.19
CA GLY A 47 6.73 -1.96 -7.46
C GLY A 47 7.10 -0.57 -7.99
N TRP A 48 8.24 -0.42 -8.67
CA TRP A 48 8.65 0.83 -9.30
C TRP A 48 8.39 0.87 -10.81
N ILE A 49 8.72 -0.20 -11.52
CA ILE A 49 8.67 -0.25 -12.99
C ILE A 49 7.24 -0.23 -13.50
N ILE A 50 6.31 -0.95 -12.87
CA ILE A 50 4.92 -1.00 -13.33
C ILE A 50 4.25 0.38 -13.20
N PRO A 51 4.28 1.06 -12.05
CA PRO A 51 3.76 2.42 -11.93
C PRO A 51 4.45 3.41 -12.88
N ALA A 52 5.77 3.33 -13.04
CA ALA A 52 6.49 4.18 -13.97
C ALA A 52 6.00 3.96 -15.42
N GLY A 53 5.80 2.69 -15.82
CA GLY A 53 5.27 2.34 -17.13
C GLY A 53 3.85 2.88 -17.35
N ILE A 54 2.95 2.69 -16.38
CA ILE A 54 1.58 3.22 -16.43
C ILE A 54 1.62 4.74 -16.61
N THR A 55 2.36 5.44 -15.75
CA THR A 55 2.47 6.90 -15.80
C THR A 55 3.09 7.38 -17.12
N LEU A 56 4.14 6.72 -17.63
CA LEU A 56 4.78 7.07 -18.90
C LEU A 56 3.84 6.88 -20.10
N ILE A 57 3.06 5.78 -20.13
CA ILE A 57 2.06 5.56 -21.17
C ILE A 57 0.99 6.67 -21.10
N THR A 58 0.51 7.01 -19.91
CA THR A 58 -0.47 8.10 -19.75
C THR A 58 0.10 9.45 -20.19
N ILE A 59 1.36 9.76 -19.87
CA ILE A 59 2.06 10.96 -20.37
C ILE A 59 2.09 10.95 -21.90
N GLY A 60 2.49 9.84 -22.52
CA GLY A 60 2.59 9.73 -23.97
C GLY A 60 1.25 9.93 -24.69
N LEU A 61 0.14 9.53 -24.07
CA LEU A 61 -1.21 9.64 -24.65
C LEU A 61 -1.92 10.96 -24.34
N GLN A 62 -1.64 11.56 -23.17
CA GLN A 62 -2.44 12.67 -22.64
C GLN A 62 -1.58 13.77 -21.99
N PHE A 63 -0.39 14.04 -22.54
CA PHE A 63 0.53 15.05 -21.98
C PHE A 63 -0.14 16.42 -21.77
N GLU A 64 -0.95 16.87 -22.72
CA GLU A 64 -1.63 18.17 -22.68
C GLU A 64 -2.66 18.29 -21.53
N ASN A 65 -3.15 17.15 -21.03
CA ASN A 65 -4.09 17.11 -19.91
C ASN A 65 -3.39 17.08 -18.54
N TYR A 66 -2.06 16.90 -18.50
CA TYR A 66 -1.31 16.89 -17.24
C TYR A 66 -1.09 18.32 -16.71
N GLY A 67 -1.79 18.65 -15.62
CA GLY A 67 -1.63 19.89 -14.88
C GLY A 67 -2.72 20.91 -15.19
N GLY A 68 -3.06 21.72 -14.18
CA GLY A 68 -4.01 22.83 -14.32
C GLY A 68 -3.29 24.17 -14.43
N GLU A 69 -3.97 25.15 -15.03
CA GLU A 69 -3.45 26.53 -15.17
C GLU A 69 -3.23 27.20 -13.79
N TYR A 70 -4.02 26.80 -12.78
CA TYR A 70 -4.00 27.37 -11.42
C TYR A 70 -3.72 26.35 -10.31
N HIS A 71 -3.58 25.06 -10.63
CA HIS A 71 -3.42 23.98 -9.65
C HIS A 71 -2.34 22.98 -10.08
N CYS A 72 -1.53 22.57 -9.10
CA CYS A 72 -0.40 21.65 -9.28
C CYS A 72 -0.80 20.16 -9.23
N TRP A 73 -2.10 19.86 -9.10
CA TRP A 73 -2.63 18.51 -9.03
C TRP A 73 -3.01 17.99 -10.43
N LEU A 74 -3.44 16.73 -10.51
CA LEU A 74 -3.96 16.10 -11.72
C LEU A 74 -5.33 16.69 -12.07
N ARG A 75 -5.55 17.07 -13.33
CA ARG A 75 -6.84 17.53 -13.82
C ARG A 75 -7.88 16.41 -13.78
N MET A 76 -8.91 16.56 -12.94
CA MET A 76 -9.92 15.51 -12.71
C MET A 76 -11.15 15.62 -13.63
N ASP A 77 -11.18 16.66 -14.47
CA ASP A 77 -12.24 17.00 -15.43
C ASP A 77 -12.08 16.30 -16.80
N THR A 78 -11.03 15.51 -16.98
CA THR A 78 -10.70 14.85 -18.26
C THR A 78 -10.59 13.34 -18.11
N HIS A 79 -10.45 12.64 -19.25
CA HIS A 79 -10.16 11.20 -19.30
C HIS A 79 -8.92 10.79 -18.47
N LEU A 80 -8.07 11.74 -18.10
CA LEU A 80 -6.91 11.54 -17.24
C LEU A 80 -7.27 11.05 -15.83
N ALA A 81 -8.42 11.47 -15.29
CA ALA A 81 -8.92 10.97 -14.00
C ALA A 81 -9.14 9.45 -14.04
N TYR A 82 -9.75 8.94 -15.12
CA TYR A 82 -9.99 7.51 -15.30
C TYR A 82 -8.68 6.73 -15.50
N ALA A 83 -7.67 7.34 -16.14
CA ALA A 83 -6.34 6.74 -16.29
C ALA A 83 -5.61 6.57 -14.95
N GLN A 84 -5.93 7.37 -13.93
CA GLN A 84 -5.40 7.24 -12.57
C GLN A 84 -6.27 6.31 -11.70
N ILE A 85 -7.57 6.56 -11.66
CA ILE A 85 -8.52 5.84 -10.80
C ILE A 85 -8.67 4.39 -11.23
N GLY A 86 -8.66 4.10 -12.53
CA GLY A 86 -8.82 2.75 -13.08
C GLY A 86 -7.76 1.76 -12.57
N PRO A 87 -6.46 2.02 -12.79
CA PRO A 87 -5.40 1.16 -12.28
C PRO A 87 -5.43 1.00 -10.75
N ILE A 88 -5.69 2.09 -10.02
CA ILE A 88 -5.77 2.05 -8.56
C ILE A 88 -6.95 1.18 -8.10
N ALA A 89 -8.12 1.31 -8.73
CA ALA A 89 -9.29 0.49 -8.39
C ALA A 89 -9.03 -1.00 -8.65
N ILE A 90 -8.36 -1.35 -9.76
CA ILE A 90 -7.98 -2.74 -10.05
C ILE A 90 -7.01 -3.27 -8.99
N LEU A 91 -5.95 -2.52 -8.68
CA LEU A 91 -4.99 -2.89 -7.64
C LEU A 91 -5.66 -3.05 -6.28
N MET A 92 -6.59 -2.15 -5.94
CA MET A 92 -7.38 -2.21 -4.72
C MET A 92 -8.18 -3.52 -4.63
N VAL A 93 -8.96 -3.85 -5.66
CA VAL A 93 -9.75 -5.08 -5.69
C VAL A 93 -8.86 -6.31 -5.57
N MET A 94 -7.76 -6.38 -6.33
CA MET A 94 -6.82 -7.50 -6.27
C MET A 94 -6.13 -7.63 -4.90
N THR A 95 -5.81 -6.51 -4.26
CA THR A 95 -5.22 -6.49 -2.92
C THR A 95 -6.23 -7.03 -1.91
N PHE A 96 -7.48 -6.58 -1.97
CA PHE A 96 -8.54 -7.02 -1.06
C PHE A 96 -8.81 -8.52 -1.20
N THR A 97 -8.91 -9.03 -2.42
CA THR A 97 -9.15 -10.46 -2.66
C THR A 97 -8.00 -11.33 -2.13
N LEU A 98 -6.75 -10.88 -2.23
CA LEU A 98 -5.59 -11.59 -1.66
C LEU A 98 -5.64 -11.62 -0.12
N ILE A 99 -6.02 -10.52 0.51
CA ILE A 99 -6.13 -10.42 1.98
C ILE A 99 -7.23 -11.35 2.50
N GLU A 100 -8.40 -11.35 1.85
CA GLU A 100 -9.52 -12.23 2.19
C GLU A 100 -9.17 -13.70 1.95
N ALA A 101 -8.55 -14.02 0.80
CA ALA A 101 -8.10 -15.38 0.49
C ALA A 101 -7.08 -15.88 1.51
N ALA A 102 -6.17 -15.03 1.99
CA ALA A 102 -5.25 -15.37 3.07
C ALA A 102 -5.97 -15.60 4.42
N GLY A 103 -7.16 -15.02 4.63
CA GLY A 103 -7.92 -15.13 5.89
C GLY A 103 -8.73 -16.41 5.98
N VAL A 104 -9.28 -16.84 4.85
CA VAL A 104 -10.07 -18.08 4.71
C VAL A 104 -9.18 -19.32 4.51
N ALA A 105 -7.91 -19.11 4.19
CA ALA A 105 -6.90 -20.15 4.02
C ALA A 105 -6.72 -21.02 5.28
N ASP A 106 -7.47 -22.13 5.38
CA ASP A 106 -7.29 -23.19 6.36
C ASP A 106 -6.41 -24.30 5.77
N TYR A 107 -5.14 -23.96 5.50
CA TYR A 107 -4.20 -24.90 4.89
C TYR A 107 -3.23 -25.38 5.95
N GLY A 108 -3.34 -26.67 6.28
CA GLY A 108 -2.49 -27.36 7.24
C GLY A 108 -1.03 -26.98 7.02
N SER A 109 -0.40 -26.50 8.10
CA SER A 109 0.97 -25.98 8.05
C SER A 109 1.89 -26.99 7.35
N LEU A 110 2.63 -26.55 6.31
CA LEU A 110 3.73 -27.38 5.80
C LEU A 110 4.62 -27.75 6.99
N LYS A 111 5.02 -29.02 7.06
CA LYS A 111 5.89 -29.56 8.12
C LYS A 111 7.21 -28.78 8.32
N ASP A 112 7.59 -27.90 7.38
CA ASP A 112 8.82 -27.10 7.37
C ASP A 112 8.58 -25.57 7.36
N ALA A 113 7.36 -25.07 7.59
CA ALA A 113 7.08 -23.63 7.54
C ALA A 113 7.71 -22.89 8.73
N ASP A 114 8.37 -21.76 8.46
CA ASP A 114 8.93 -20.89 9.51
C ASP A 114 7.81 -20.18 10.28
N MET A 115 7.56 -20.62 11.52
CA MET A 115 6.48 -20.12 12.36
C MET A 115 6.58 -18.61 12.62
N SER A 116 7.78 -18.05 12.64
CA SER A 116 7.96 -16.62 12.90
C SER A 116 7.57 -15.76 11.69
N GLN A 117 7.93 -16.22 10.49
CA GLN A 117 7.50 -15.61 9.23
C GLN A 117 5.99 -15.72 9.05
N LEU A 118 5.40 -16.87 9.38
CA LEU A 118 3.96 -17.08 9.32
C LEU A 118 3.22 -16.16 10.29
N LEU A 119 3.72 -16.00 11.52
CA LEU A 119 3.15 -15.07 12.50
C LEU A 119 3.23 -13.62 11.99
N SER A 120 4.39 -13.20 11.47
CA SER A 120 4.55 -11.86 10.90
C SER A 120 3.66 -11.65 9.68
N ALA A 121 3.45 -12.67 8.85
CA ALA A 121 2.54 -12.60 7.72
C ALA A 121 1.08 -12.44 8.17
N LYS A 122 0.64 -13.20 9.18
CA LYS A 122 -0.71 -13.05 9.77
C LYS A 122 -0.92 -11.67 10.40
N ILE A 123 0.10 -11.10 11.05
CA ILE A 123 0.02 -9.76 11.64
C ILE A 123 -0.12 -8.71 10.53
N SER A 124 0.75 -8.72 9.52
CA SER A 124 0.65 -7.74 8.42
C SER A 124 -0.64 -7.91 7.61
N GLN A 125 -1.14 -9.14 7.41
CA GLN A 125 -2.48 -9.34 6.83
C GLN A 125 -3.58 -8.59 7.63
N ARG A 126 -3.64 -8.77 8.96
CA ARG A 126 -4.62 -8.09 9.82
C ARG A 126 -4.45 -6.58 9.81
N THR A 127 -3.21 -6.12 9.77
CA THR A 127 -2.87 -4.71 9.63
C THR A 127 -3.33 -4.15 8.29
N ASN A 128 -3.14 -4.88 7.19
CA ASN A 128 -3.50 -4.44 5.86
C ASN A 128 -5.02 -4.39 5.65
N LEU A 129 -5.81 -5.19 6.37
CA LEU A 129 -7.27 -5.01 6.46
C LEU A 129 -7.69 -3.62 6.97
N ILE A 130 -6.85 -2.96 7.77
CA ILE A 130 -7.12 -1.62 8.32
C ILE A 130 -6.47 -0.54 7.45
N ILE A 131 -5.19 -0.71 7.10
CA ILE A 131 -4.44 0.31 6.34
C ILE A 131 -5.03 0.52 4.95
N MET A 132 -5.39 -0.56 4.25
CA MET A 132 -5.76 -0.48 2.84
C MET A 132 -7.03 0.33 2.58
N PRO A 133 -8.14 0.13 3.32
CA PRO A 133 -9.30 1.01 3.25
C PRO A 133 -9.00 2.46 3.60
N LEU A 134 -8.12 2.70 4.59
CA LEU A 134 -7.74 4.06 4.99
C LEU A 134 -6.94 4.78 3.90
N VAL A 135 -5.96 4.12 3.28
CA VAL A 135 -5.17 4.68 2.18
C VAL A 135 -6.06 4.98 0.98
N PHE A 136 -6.95 4.07 0.63
CA PHE A 136 -7.91 4.28 -0.47
C PHE A 136 -8.89 5.42 -0.19
N THR A 137 -9.41 5.50 1.03
CA THR A 137 -10.30 6.59 1.43
C THR A 137 -9.57 7.94 1.38
N SER A 138 -8.31 8.00 1.82
CA SER A 138 -7.48 9.19 1.71
C SER A 138 -7.28 9.60 0.25
N PHE A 139 -6.96 8.65 -0.63
CA PHE A 139 -6.84 8.90 -2.07
C PHE A 139 -8.14 9.44 -2.70
N MET A 140 -9.28 8.86 -2.34
CA MET A 140 -10.59 9.33 -2.82
C MET A 140 -10.94 10.71 -2.27
N LEU A 141 -10.61 10.99 -1.01
CA LEU A 141 -10.77 12.31 -0.43
C LEU A 141 -9.90 13.36 -1.13
N GLY A 142 -8.65 13.02 -1.46
CA GLY A 142 -7.77 13.91 -2.23
C GLY A 142 -8.28 14.16 -3.65
N THR A 143 -8.82 13.13 -4.28
CA THR A 143 -9.50 13.24 -5.58
C THR A 143 -10.73 14.15 -5.50
N LEU A 144 -11.55 13.99 -4.47
CA LEU A 144 -12.74 14.80 -4.24
C LEU A 144 -12.39 16.25 -3.90
N SER A 145 -11.35 16.48 -3.08
CA SER A 145 -10.90 17.84 -2.75
C SER A 145 -10.44 18.60 -3.98
N GLU A 146 -9.78 17.91 -4.92
CA GLU A 146 -9.40 18.50 -6.19
C GLU A 146 -10.60 18.78 -7.08
N TYR A 147 -11.52 17.82 -7.20
CA TYR A 147 -12.72 17.96 -8.02
C TYR A 147 -13.59 19.14 -7.59
N GLU A 148 -13.80 19.30 -6.28
CA GLU A 148 -14.63 20.39 -5.70
C GLU A 148 -13.85 21.71 -5.50
N GLN A 149 -12.52 21.69 -5.63
CA GLN A 149 -11.63 22.83 -5.37
C GLN A 149 -11.91 23.55 -4.03
N ASN A 150 -12.23 22.77 -2.99
CA ASN A 150 -12.75 23.29 -1.72
C ASN A 150 -11.68 23.30 -0.62
N LEU A 151 -11.34 24.48 -0.10
CA LEU A 151 -10.28 24.68 0.90
C LEU A 151 -10.46 23.80 2.16
N PRO A 152 -11.64 23.76 2.80
CA PRO A 152 -11.94 22.79 3.85
C PRO A 152 -11.58 21.33 3.52
N LEU A 153 -11.88 20.84 2.32
CA LEU A 153 -11.57 19.46 1.94
C LEU A 153 -10.06 19.22 1.86
N TYR A 154 -9.28 20.17 1.33
CA TYR A 154 -7.82 20.07 1.33
C TYR A 154 -7.22 20.04 2.75
N ALA A 155 -7.78 20.81 3.68
CA ALA A 155 -7.35 20.81 5.08
C ALA A 155 -7.61 19.45 5.73
N ILE A 156 -8.81 18.89 5.53
CA ILE A 156 -9.17 17.56 6.04
C ILE A 156 -8.27 16.49 5.42
N PHE A 157 -8.08 16.51 4.10
CA PHE A 157 -7.17 15.60 3.38
C PHE A 157 -5.75 15.65 3.95
N THR A 158 -5.21 16.84 4.17
CA THR A 158 -3.85 17.02 4.69
C THR A 158 -3.70 16.43 6.11
N ILE A 159 -4.66 16.71 7.00
CA ILE A 159 -4.66 16.18 8.37
C ILE A 159 -4.77 14.65 8.36
N ILE A 160 -5.69 14.10 7.56
CA ILE A 160 -5.88 12.65 7.43
C ILE A 160 -4.61 11.98 6.92
N ASN A 161 -3.91 12.53 5.91
CA ASN A 161 -2.66 11.95 5.42
C ASN A 161 -1.54 11.99 6.46
N GLY A 162 -1.44 13.07 7.25
CA GLY A 162 -0.48 13.15 8.35
C GLY A 162 -0.70 12.04 9.39
N VAL A 163 -1.95 11.81 9.79
CA VAL A 163 -2.32 10.72 10.71
C VAL A 163 -2.11 9.36 10.07
N LEU A 164 -2.52 9.20 8.81
CA LEU A 164 -2.40 7.96 8.06
C LEU A 164 -0.95 7.49 7.97
N GLY A 165 0.00 8.40 7.69
CA GLY A 165 1.42 8.08 7.67
C GLY A 165 1.93 7.52 9.00
N ALA A 166 1.50 8.11 10.12
CA ALA A 166 1.84 7.62 11.46
C ALA A 166 1.23 6.24 11.74
N VAL A 167 -0.02 6.03 11.35
CA VAL A 167 -0.74 4.75 11.48
C VAL A 167 -0.04 3.65 10.67
N VAL A 168 0.28 3.91 9.40
CA VAL A 168 1.01 2.98 8.52
C VAL A 168 2.35 2.63 9.13
N PHE A 169 3.14 3.62 9.55
CA PHE A 169 4.45 3.40 10.15
C PHE A 169 4.39 2.53 11.40
N PHE A 170 3.45 2.80 12.31
CA PHE A 170 3.28 2.05 13.54
C PHE A 170 2.94 0.57 13.26
N PHE A 171 1.97 0.35 12.38
CA PHE A 171 1.51 -1.00 12.05
C PHE A 171 2.55 -1.81 11.26
N HIS A 172 3.25 -1.20 10.29
CA HIS A 172 4.35 -1.87 9.59
C HIS A 172 5.51 -2.21 10.53
N SER A 173 5.83 -1.30 11.45
CA SER A 173 6.89 -1.52 12.44
C SER A 173 6.57 -2.69 13.37
N THR A 174 5.31 -2.81 13.81
CA THR A 174 4.87 -3.92 14.68
C THR A 174 4.73 -5.26 13.94
N GLY A 175 4.51 -5.23 12.61
CA GLY A 175 4.56 -6.40 11.74
C GLY A 175 5.95 -7.02 11.61
N ASN A 176 7.02 -6.21 11.75
CA ASN A 176 8.39 -6.68 11.64
C ASN A 176 8.84 -7.45 12.89
N GLU A 177 9.22 -8.71 12.69
CA GLU A 177 9.69 -9.59 13.76
C GLU A 177 10.91 -9.02 14.51
N GLN A 178 11.88 -8.44 13.80
CA GLN A 178 13.10 -7.92 14.42
C GLN A 178 12.80 -6.76 15.35
N ILE A 179 11.87 -5.88 14.96
CA ILE A 179 11.44 -4.75 15.76
C ILE A 179 10.68 -5.26 16.99
N ARG A 180 9.75 -6.20 16.81
CA ARG A 180 8.98 -6.80 17.91
C ARG A 180 9.87 -7.50 18.93
N ARG A 181 10.91 -8.22 18.49
CA ARG A 181 11.92 -8.84 19.37
C ARG A 181 12.72 -7.79 20.16
N LYS A 182 13.21 -6.74 19.48
CA LYS A 182 13.95 -5.65 20.16
C LYS A 182 13.08 -4.91 21.17
N LEU A 183 11.82 -4.62 20.83
CA LEU A 183 10.88 -3.95 21.71
C LEU A 183 10.55 -4.81 22.94
N SER A 184 10.35 -6.11 22.76
CA SER A 184 10.14 -7.06 23.86
C SER A 184 11.34 -7.13 24.80
N ASN A 185 12.56 -7.17 24.26
CA ASN A 185 13.79 -7.18 25.07
C ASN A 185 13.98 -5.86 25.85
N LEU A 186 13.73 -4.72 25.21
CA LEU A 186 13.74 -3.40 25.87
C LEU A 186 12.72 -3.34 26.99
N TYR A 187 11.49 -3.78 26.73
CA TYR A 187 10.43 -3.84 27.74
C TYR A 187 10.84 -4.72 28.92
N ALA A 188 11.41 -5.91 28.67
CA ALA A 188 11.91 -6.78 29.73
C ALA A 188 13.04 -6.15 30.54
N MET A 189 13.98 -5.43 29.90
CA MET A 189 15.06 -4.73 30.60
C MET A 189 14.57 -3.55 31.47
N VAL A 190 13.52 -2.85 31.04
CA VAL A 190 13.01 -1.66 31.74
C VAL A 190 12.00 -2.03 32.83
N PHE A 191 11.11 -2.99 32.57
CA PHE A 191 9.96 -3.29 33.43
C PHE A 191 10.05 -4.64 34.14
N LYS A 192 10.99 -5.51 33.78
CA LYS A 192 11.19 -6.84 34.39
C LYS A 192 12.50 -6.96 35.16
N LYS A 193 13.12 -5.81 35.46
CA LYS A 193 14.27 -5.71 36.35
C LYS A 193 13.78 -5.66 37.79
N ASP A 194 13.34 -6.81 38.30
CA ASP A 194 13.24 -7.20 39.71
C ASP A 194 13.08 -8.73 39.79
#